data_AF-A0AAN4Z5S1-F1
#
_entry.id   AF-A0AAN4Z5S1-F1
#
_cell.length_a   1.000
_cell.length_b   1.000
_cell.length_c   1.000
_cell.angle_alpha   90.00
_cell.angle_beta   90.00
_cell.angle_gamma   90.00
#
_symmetry.space_group_name_H-M   'P 1'
#
loop_
_entity.id
_entity.type
_entity.pdbx_description
1 polymer ?
#
loop_
_entity_poly.entity_id
_entity_poly.type
_entity_poly.pdbx_seq_one_letter_code
_entity_poly.pdbx_strand_id
1 'polypeptide(L)'
;MIIVLGIVCNATSNEWIWADGSPVDYRPPGFSGHLNQPCTPNGEWYYNRRDANTIHEGYWYHYTGEATVNYDIHCVTELKKSLRFMRMTA
;
A
#
# COMPACT_ATOMS: atom_id res chain seq x y z
N MET A 1 9.74 -9.51 -5.71
CA MET A 1 8.46 -9.14 -6.35
C MET A 1 7.80 -8.06 -5.53
N ILE A 2 7.60 -6.91 -6.13
CA ILE A 2 7.02 -5.70 -5.52
C ILE A 2 5.59 -5.54 -6.06
N ILE A 3 4.66 -5.23 -5.18
CA ILE A 3 3.27 -4.90 -5.54
C ILE A 3 3.03 -3.44 -5.18
N VAL A 4 2.52 -2.64 -6.11
CA VAL A 4 2.09 -1.27 -5.82
C VAL A 4 0.83 -1.32 -4.96
N LEU A 5 0.83 -0.55 -3.87
CA LEU A 5 -0.35 -0.33 -3.04
C LEU A 5 -1.05 0.93 -3.51
N GLY A 6 -2.37 0.86 -3.67
CA GLY A 6 -3.20 2.01 -4.01
C GLY A 6 -3.41 2.96 -2.83
N ILE A 7 -2.37 3.32 -2.09
CA ILE A 7 -2.41 4.30 -1.01
C ILE A 7 -2.00 5.65 -1.58
N VAL A 8 -2.81 6.66 -1.33
CA VAL A 8 -2.63 8.02 -1.85
C VAL A 8 -2.73 9.05 -0.72
N CYS A 9 -2.20 10.24 -0.96
CA CYS A 9 -2.28 11.35 -0.02
C CYS A 9 -3.58 12.13 -0.23
N ASN A 10 -4.42 12.22 0.81
CA ASN A 10 -5.57 13.12 0.80
C ASN A 10 -5.09 14.56 1.06
N ALA A 11 -5.09 15.41 0.04
CA ALA A 11 -4.61 16.79 0.16
C ALA A 11 -5.45 17.67 1.11
N THR A 12 -6.70 17.30 1.39
CA THR A 12 -7.57 18.06 2.30
C THR A 12 -7.33 17.70 3.77
N SER A 13 -7.26 16.41 4.10
CA SER A 13 -7.02 15.96 5.49
C SER A 13 -5.53 15.80 5.84
N ASN A 14 -4.66 15.77 4.83
CA ASN A 14 -3.23 15.48 4.97
C ASN A 14 -2.93 14.08 5.51
N GLU A 15 -3.83 13.12 5.23
CA GLU A 15 -3.73 11.73 5.68
C GLU A 15 -3.56 10.75 4.51
N TRP A 16 -2.92 9.62 4.78
CA TRP A 16 -2.88 8.49 3.87
C TRP A 16 -4.26 7.81 3.80
N ILE A 17 -4.79 7.65 2.59
CA ILE A 17 -6.06 6.97 2.31
C ILE A 17 -5.85 5.94 1.20
N TRP A 18 -6.76 4.98 1.08
CA TRP A 18 -6.84 4.16 -0.11
C TRP A 18 -7.36 4.98 -1.29
N ALA A 19 -6.97 4.61 -2.51
CA ALA A 19 -7.36 5.29 -3.74
C ALA A 19 -8.88 5.28 -4.00
N ASP A 20 -9.63 4.42 -3.31
CA ASP A 20 -11.10 4.39 -3.32
C ASP A 20 -11.75 5.38 -2.32
N GLY A 21 -10.94 6.11 -1.56
CA GLY A 21 -11.38 7.07 -0.55
C GLY A 21 -11.57 6.48 0.85
N SER A 22 -11.43 5.16 1.02
CA SER A 22 -11.52 4.54 2.35
C SER A 22 -10.29 4.86 3.20
N PRO A 23 -10.44 4.94 4.54
CA PRO A 23 -9.31 5.20 5.42
C PRO A 23 -8.33 4.01 5.40
N VAL A 24 -7.02 4.28 5.49
CA VAL A 24 -6.06 3.20 5.78
C VAL A 24 -6.20 2.86 7.26
N ASP A 25 -6.96 1.81 7.57
CA ASP A 25 -7.22 1.29 8.92
C ASP A 25 -6.39 0.04 9.25
N TYR A 26 -5.94 -0.69 8.24
CA TYR A 26 -5.00 -1.79 8.37
C TYR A 26 -3.54 -1.29 8.47
N ARG A 27 -2.77 -1.89 9.38
CA ARG A 27 -1.30 -1.71 9.48
C ARG A 27 -0.65 -3.10 9.43
N PRO A 28 0.24 -3.37 8.47
CA PRO A 28 0.96 -4.65 8.45
C PRO A 28 1.92 -4.73 9.65
N PRO A 29 2.44 -5.92 9.99
CA PRO A 29 3.45 -6.07 11.04
C PRO A 29 4.75 -5.29 10.77
N GLY A 30 5.09 -5.06 9.49
CA GLY A 30 6.25 -4.28 9.07
C GLY A 30 5.86 -3.21 8.06
N PHE A 31 6.18 -1.96 8.36
CA PHE A 31 5.93 -0.82 7.46
C PHE A 31 6.90 0.33 7.73
N SER A 32 7.03 1.20 6.72
CA SER A 32 7.74 2.47 6.83
C SER A 32 7.03 3.41 7.80
N GLY A 33 7.79 4.03 8.71
CA GLY A 33 7.26 5.00 9.68
C GLY A 33 6.55 6.21 9.06
N HIS A 34 6.73 6.45 7.76
CA HIS A 34 6.00 7.47 6.99
C HIS A 34 4.47 7.27 7.02
N LEU A 35 3.99 6.05 7.28
CA LEU A 35 2.55 5.77 7.37
C LEU A 35 1.89 6.46 8.58
N ASN A 36 2.71 6.83 9.58
CA ASN A 36 2.27 7.50 10.80
C ASN A 36 2.56 9.01 10.78
N GLN A 37 2.98 9.55 9.64
CA GLN A 37 3.26 10.96 9.45
C GLN A 37 2.21 11.57 8.51
N PRO A 38 2.04 12.90 8.51
CA PRO A 38 1.26 13.57 7.49
C PRO A 38 1.73 13.14 6.09
N CYS A 39 0.79 12.89 5.20
CA CYS A 39 1.13 12.33 3.89
C CYS A 39 1.90 13.34 3.04
N THR A 40 2.71 12.83 2.12
CA THR A 40 3.44 13.66 1.17
C THR A 40 2.82 13.49 -0.22
N PRO A 41 2.51 14.58 -0.94
CA PRO A 41 2.12 14.49 -2.35
C PRO A 41 3.17 13.71 -3.14
N ASN A 42 2.73 12.88 -4.09
CA ASN A 42 3.59 12.04 -4.94
C ASN A 42 4.37 10.93 -4.21
N GLY A 43 4.01 10.60 -2.96
CA GLY A 43 4.54 9.41 -2.30
C GLY A 43 3.86 8.14 -2.80
N GLU A 44 4.66 7.14 -3.18
CA GLU A 44 4.17 5.83 -3.61
C GLU A 44 4.43 4.78 -2.51
N TRP A 45 3.49 3.84 -2.40
CA TRP A 45 3.51 2.76 -1.43
C TRP A 45 3.58 1.42 -2.10
N TYR A 46 4.33 0.51 -1.50
CA TYR A 46 4.57 -0.80 -2.08
C TYR A 46 4.66 -1.88 -1.04
N TYR A 47 4.14 -3.05 -1.39
CA TYR A 47 4.25 -4.28 -0.64
C TYR A 47 5.36 -5.16 -1.21
N ASN A 48 6.32 -5.52 -0.36
CA ASN A 48 7.36 -6.47 -0.73
C ASN A 48 6.91 -7.90 -0.42
N ARG A 49 6.64 -8.68 -1.47
CA ARG A 49 6.20 -10.08 -1.33
C ARG A 49 7.37 -11.04 -1.06
N ARG A 50 8.57 -10.67 -1.50
CA ARG A 50 9.87 -11.37 -1.37
C ARG A 50 10.80 -10.70 -2.35
N ASP A 51 11.84 -10.04 -1.88
CA ASP A 51 13.01 -9.75 -2.69
C ASP A 51 14.19 -10.42 -1.99
N ALA A 52 15.07 -11.05 -2.78
CA ALA A 52 16.25 -11.77 -2.30
C ALA A 52 17.20 -10.86 -1.51
N ASN A 53 17.05 -9.55 -1.64
CA ASN A 53 17.87 -8.53 -1.00
C ASN A 53 17.15 -7.78 0.14
N THR A 54 15.93 -8.16 0.52
CA THR A 54 15.17 -7.46 1.58
C THR A 54 14.84 -8.37 2.76
N ILE A 55 15.02 -7.82 3.96
CA ILE A 55 15.09 -8.57 5.23
C ILE A 55 13.69 -8.99 5.74
N HIS A 56 12.61 -8.41 5.21
CA HIS A 56 11.26 -8.60 5.75
C HIS A 56 10.23 -8.83 4.65
N GLU A 57 9.80 -10.08 4.49
CA GLU A 57 8.58 -10.40 3.75
C GLU A 57 7.40 -9.64 4.35
N GLY A 58 6.55 -9.07 3.50
CA GLY A 58 5.35 -8.38 3.93
C GLY A 58 5.55 -6.94 4.39
N TYR A 59 6.76 -6.38 4.25
CA TYR A 59 7.05 -4.99 4.60
C TYR A 59 6.44 -4.01 3.60
N TRP A 60 5.74 -2.97 4.11
CA TRP A 60 5.27 -1.86 3.30
C TRP A 60 6.30 -0.75 3.28
N TYR A 61 6.86 -0.45 2.11
CA TYR A 61 7.81 0.63 1.95
C TYR A 61 7.18 1.82 1.24
N HIS A 62 7.64 3.01 1.61
CA HIS A 62 7.27 4.29 1.04
C HIS A 62 8.46 4.84 0.27
N TYR A 63 8.21 5.41 -0.90
CA TYR A 63 9.24 6.04 -1.72
C TYR A 63 8.74 7.37 -2.26
N THR A 64 9.62 8.35 -2.28
CA THR A 64 9.41 9.66 -2.90
C THR A 64 10.61 9.91 -3.80
N GLY A 65 10.39 9.93 -5.12
CA GLY A 65 11.42 10.16 -6.11
C GLY A 65 10.90 9.94 -7.53
N GLU A 66 11.59 10.51 -8.51
CA GLU A 66 11.29 10.30 -9.93
C GLU A 66 11.99 9.02 -10.40
N ALA A 67 11.34 7.89 -10.22
CA ALA A 67 11.74 6.63 -10.82
C ALA A 67 10.63 6.13 -11.74
N THR A 68 10.94 5.88 -13.01
CA THR A 68 9.98 5.20 -13.89
C THR A 68 10.00 3.71 -13.58
N VAL A 69 8.91 3.20 -13.03
CA VAL A 69 8.72 1.76 -12.81
C VAL A 69 7.59 1.27 -13.71
N ASN A 70 7.84 0.18 -14.44
CA ASN A 70 6.83 -0.45 -15.29
C ASN A 70 6.12 -1.57 -14.53
N TYR A 71 4.79 -1.58 -14.56
CA TYR A 71 3.96 -2.59 -13.92
C TYR A 71 2.95 -3.17 -14.91
N ASP A 72 2.83 -4.50 -14.92
CA ASP A 72 1.74 -5.19 -15.59
C ASP A 72 0.54 -5.28 -14.63
N ILE A 73 -0.48 -4.45 -14.87
CA ILE A 73 -1.71 -4.43 -14.08
C ILE A 73 -2.74 -5.35 -14.75
N HIS A 74 -3.15 -6.39 -14.03
CA HIS A 74 -4.19 -7.31 -14.48
C HIS A 74 -5.44 -7.18 -13.58
N CYS A 75 -6.55 -6.76 -14.15
CA CYS A 75 -7.84 -6.77 -13.46
C CYS A 75 -8.41 -8.20 -13.44
N VAL A 76 -8.70 -8.71 -12.25
CA VAL A 76 -9.45 -9.97 -12.08
C VAL A 76 -10.86 -9.67 -11.60
N THR A 77 -11.87 -10.08 -12.35
CA THR A 77 -13.29 -9.90 -12.00
C THR A 77 -13.77 -10.94 -10.99
N GLU A 78 -13.00 -12.03 -10.81
CA GLU A 78 -13.26 -13.06 -9.82
C GLU A 78 -12.18 -13.04 -8.73
N LEU A 79 -12.46 -12.33 -7.64
CA LEU A 79 -11.77 -12.64 -6.38
C LEU A 79 -12.20 -14.05 -5.99
N LYS A 80 -11.28 -15.03 -6.07
CA LYS A 80 -11.51 -16.34 -5.45
C LYS A 80 -12.01 -16.08 -4.03
N LYS A 81 -13.18 -16.65 -3.73
CA LYS A 81 -14.01 -16.41 -2.53
C LYS A 81 -13.29 -16.53 -1.17
N SER A 82 -12.01 -16.87 -1.16
CA SER A 82 -11.15 -16.99 0.03
C SER A 82 -10.56 -15.67 0.54
N LEU A 83 -10.73 -14.54 -0.15
CA LEU A 83 -10.26 -13.21 0.30
C LEU A 83 -11.37 -12.28 0.82
N ARG A 84 -12.51 -12.84 1.26
CA ARG A 84 -13.52 -12.12 2.06
C ARG A 84 -13.21 -12.23 3.56
N PHE A 85 -12.05 -11.75 3.99
CA PHE A 85 -11.73 -11.49 5.40
C PHE A 85 -10.76 -10.30 5.40
N MET A 86 -11.19 -9.05 5.57
CA MET A 86 -11.53 -8.44 6.86
C MET A 86 -12.69 -7.45 6.71
N ARG A 87 -13.89 -7.86 7.12
CA ARG A 87 -14.76 -7.00 7.94
C ARG A 87 -14.72 -7.62 9.32
N MET A 88 -13.91 -7.09 10.23
CA MET A 88 -14.11 -7.31 11.65
C MET A 88 -14.72 -6.02 12.21
N THR A 89 -16.04 -6.04 12.35
CA THR A 89 -16.80 -5.05 13.08
C THR A 89 -17.12 -5.60 14.47
N ALA A 90 -16.94 -4.71 15.45
CA ALA A 90 -17.28 -4.74 16.88
C ALA A 90 -16.42 -5.67 17.77
#